data_AF-G0HYM0-F1
#
_entry.id   AF-G0HYM0-F1
#
_cell.length_a   1.000
_cell.length_b   1.000
_cell.length_c   1.000
_cell.angle_alpha   90.00
_cell.angle_beta   90.00
_cell.angle_gamma   90.00
#
_symmetry.space_group_name_H-M   'P 1'
#
loop_
_entity.id
_entity.type
_entity.pdbx_description
1 polymer ?
#
loop_
_entity_poly.entity_id
_entity_poly.type
_entity_poly.pdbx_seq_one_letter_code
_entity_poly.pdbx_strand_id
1 'polypeptide(L)' 'MYERLCESNGVDPLKVRRVRDLLSELAFLSLVEQERKGRGKGKGAHTVNQLVDDPEVVIKACKSA' A
#
# COMPACT_ATOMS: atom_id res chain seq x y z
N MET A 1 -4.74 0.20 9.37
CA MET A 1 -4.58 1.63 9.07
C MET A 1 -5.51 2.06 7.94
N TYR A 2 -5.49 1.41 6.76
CA TYR A 2 -6.40 1.69 5.65
C TYR A 2 -7.91 1.71 6.03
N GLU A 3 -8.44 0.62 6.60
CA GLU A 3 -9.87 0.52 6.94
C GLU A 3 -10.32 1.62 7.92
N ARG A 4 -9.46 1.97 8.90
CA ARG A 4 -9.73 3.07 9.84
C ARG A 4 -9.78 4.43 9.14
N LEU A 5 -8.94 4.65 8.12
CA LEU A 5 -8.98 5.88 7.32
C LEU A 5 -10.28 5.96 6.51
N CYS A 6 -10.70 4.86 5.89
CA CYS A 6 -11.99 4.78 5.19
C CYS A 6 -13.16 5.13 6.12
N GLU A 7 -13.20 4.53 7.30
CA GLU A 7 -14.21 4.80 8.33
C GLU A 7 -14.22 6.28 8.76
N SER A 8 -13.05 6.86 9.06
CA SER A 8 -12.95 8.29 9.44
C SER A 8 -13.37 9.28 8.34
N ASN A 9 -13.36 8.85 7.07
CA ASN A 9 -13.80 9.64 5.93
C ASN A 9 -15.22 9.28 5.45
N GLY A 10 -15.92 8.38 6.15
CA GLY A 10 -17.29 7.98 5.80
C GLY A 10 -17.40 7.22 4.46
N VAL A 11 -16.35 6.51 4.06
CA VAL A 11 -16.32 5.74 2.81
C VAL A 11 -16.20 4.24 3.07
N ASP A 12 -16.83 3.43 2.22
CA ASP A 12 -16.76 1.98 2.31
C ASP A 12 -15.35 1.47 1.95
N PRO A 13 -14.72 0.60 2.77
CA PRO A 13 -13.41 0.05 2.46
C PRO A 13 -13.50 -0.92 1.28
N LEU A 14 -12.48 -0.89 0.42
CA LEU A 14 -12.32 -1.90 -0.62
C LEU A 14 -11.99 -3.27 -0.01
N LYS A 15 -12.37 -4.34 -0.73
CA LYS A 15 -11.93 -5.70 -0.38
C LYS A 15 -10.41 -5.76 -0.35
N VAL A 16 -9.86 -6.51 0.61
CA VAL A 16 -8.40 -6.68 0.78
C VAL A 16 -7.70 -7.12 -0.51
N ARG A 17 -8.34 -7.96 -1.34
CA ARG A 17 -7.78 -8.34 -2.66
C ARG A 17 -7.56 -7.12 -3.56
N ARG A 18 -8.54 -6.21 -3.66
CA ARG A 18 -8.39 -5.01 -4.49
C ARG A 18 -7.32 -4.08 -3.96
N VAL A 19 -7.19 -3.95 -2.64
CA VAL A 19 -6.09 -3.19 -2.02
C VAL A 19 -4.73 -3.78 -2.40
N ARG A 20 -4.59 -5.11 -2.43
CA ARG A 20 -3.36 -5.76 -2.89
C ARG A 20 -3.09 -5.51 -4.38
N ASP A 21 -4.12 -5.57 -5.22
CA ASP A 21 -3.99 -5.30 -6.65
C ASP A 21 -3.51 -3.84 -6.87
N LEU A 22 -4.08 -2.87 -6.15
CA LEU A 22 -3.63 -1.47 -6.18
C LEU A 22 -2.17 -1.32 -5.73
N LEU A 23 -1.74 -2.00 -4.67
CA LEU A 23 -0.34 -1.96 -4.23
C LEU A 23 0.60 -2.56 -5.27
N SER A 24 0.17 -3.60 -5.99
CA SER A 24 0.94 -4.15 -7.12
C SER A 24 0.97 -3.20 -8.32
N GLU A 25 -0.13 -2.51 -8.62
CA GLU A 25 -0.19 -1.47 -9.66
C GLU A 25 0.75 -0.30 -9.32
N LEU A 26 0.76 0.17 -8.06
CA LEU A 26 1.70 1.20 -7.59
C LEU A 26 3.16 0.75 -7.68
N ALA A 27 3.43 -0.53 -7.40
CA ALA A 27 4.77 -1.09 -7.53
C ALA A 27 5.21 -1.18 -9.00
N PHE A 28 4.30 -1.55 -9.90
CA PHE A 28 4.54 -1.52 -11.34
C PHE A 28 4.90 -0.12 -11.84
N LEU A 29 4.25 0.92 -11.29
CA LEU A 29 4.53 2.32 -11.60
C LEU A 29 5.77 2.88 -10.88
N SER A 30 6.52 2.06 -10.14
CA SER A 30 7.70 2.47 -9.37
C SER A 30 7.41 3.57 -8.33
N LEU A 31 6.19 3.63 -7.80
CA LEU A 31 5.83 4.52 -6.70
C LEU A 31 6.10 3.89 -5.33
N VAL A 32 6.03 2.54 -5.28
CA VAL A 32 6.40 1.76 -4.10
C VAL A 32 7.30 0.60 -4.49
N GLU A 33 8.21 0.23 -3.61
CA GLU A 33 8.88 -1.07 -3.66
C GLU A 33 8.04 -2.10 -2.92
N GLN A 34 7.83 -3.26 -3.53
CA GLN A 34 7.08 -4.36 -2.95
C GLN A 34 7.99 -5.58 -2.75
N GLU A 35 8.13 -6.03 -1.50
CA GLU A 35 8.96 -7.18 -1.14
C GLU A 35 8.13 -8.26 -0.44
N ARG A 36 8.23 -9.51 -0.89
CA ARG A 36 7.60 -10.65 -0.23
C ARG A 36 8.57 -11.28 0.79
N LYS A 37 8.29 -11.08 2.08
CA LYS A 37 9.08 -11.62 3.19
C LYS A 37 8.49 -12.92 3.73
N GLY A 38 9.23 -14.01 3.54
CA GLY A 38 8.96 -15.29 4.21
C GLY A 38 9.28 -15.21 5.70
N ARG A 39 8.45 -15.83 6.55
CA ARG A 39 8.68 -15.88 8.01
C ARG A 39 9.40 -17.16 8.47
N GLY A 40 9.84 -18.00 7.53
CA GLY A 40 10.47 -19.31 7.79
C GLY A 40 9.53 -20.33 8.45
N LYS A 41 9.99 -21.58 8.59
CA LYS A 41 9.33 -22.69 9.31
C LYS A 41 7.79 -22.77 9.16
N GLY A 42 7.28 -22.65 7.93
CA GLY A 42 5.83 -22.73 7.68
C GLY A 42 4.98 -21.60 8.25
N LYS A 43 5.57 -20.52 8.78
CA LYS A 43 4.85 -19.37 9.37
C LYS A 43 4.26 -18.40 8.33
N GLY A 44 4.15 -18.87 7.09
CA GLY A 44 3.67 -18.09 5.96
C GLY A 44 4.63 -17.01 5.48
N ALA A 45 4.08 -16.08 4.71
CA ALA A 45 4.77 -14.93 4.15
C ALA A 45 3.88 -13.70 4.29
N HIS A 46 4.50 -12.53 4.26
CA HIS A 46 3.80 -11.25 4.19
C HIS A 46 4.48 -10.37 3.15
N THR A 47 3.74 -9.39 2.65
CA THR A 47 4.24 -8.43 1.69
C THR A 47 4.48 -7.11 2.41
N VAL A 48 5.66 -6.53 2.20
CA VAL A 48 6.03 -5.19 2.64
C VAL A 48 5.96 -4.27 1.44
N ASN A 49 5.37 -3.09 1.60
CA ASN A 49 5.35 -2.05 0.58
C ASN A 49 5.99 -0.80 1.20
N GLN A 50 6.91 -0.17 0.48
CA GLN A 50 7.63 1.02 0.93
C GLN A 50 7.64 2.07 -0.18
N LEU A 51 7.49 3.35 0.15
CA LEU A 51 7.59 4.43 -0.84
C LEU A 51 8.99 4.46 -1.46
N VAL A 52 9.08 4.64 -2.77
CA VAL A 52 10.34 4.87 -3.48
C VAL A 52 10.87 6.28 -3.20
N ASP A 53 9.97 7.27 -3.23
CA ASP A 53 10.29 8.68 -3.00
C ASP A 53 10.08 9.11 -1.54
N ASP A 54 10.61 10.29 -1.20
CA ASP A 54 10.38 10.95 0.09
C ASP A 54 8.86 11.16 0.34
N PRO A 55 8.33 10.79 1.52
CA PRO A 55 6.92 10.97 1.85
C PRO A 55 6.38 12.39 1.62
N GLU A 56 7.18 13.44 1.88
CA GLU A 56 6.77 14.82 1.69
C GLU A 56 6.54 15.17 0.22
N VAL A 57 7.35 14.60 -0.68
CA VAL A 57 7.19 14.75 -2.13
C VAL A 57 5.91 14.06 -2.60
N VAL A 58 5.65 12.84 -2.12
CA VAL A 58 4.44 12.08 -2.47
C VAL A 58 3.19 12.80 -1.98
N ILE A 59 3.18 13.30 -0.74
CA ILE A 59 2.06 14.06 -0.18
C ILE A 59 1.81 15.33 -1.01
N LYS A 60 2.86 16.05 -1.40
CA LYS A 60 2.74 17.25 -2.24
C LYS A 60 2.11 16.91 -3.59
N ALA A 61 2.54 15.82 -4.23
CA ALA A 61 1.99 15.37 -5.52
C ALA A 61 0.51 14.99 -5.42
N CYS A 62 0.10 14.30 -4.35
CA CYS A 62 -1.31 13.93 -4.13
C CYS A 62 -2.22 15.15 -3.90
N LYS A 63 -1.71 16.25 -3.33
CA LYS A 63 -2.49 17.49 -3.13
C LYS A 63 -2.66 18.31 -4.40
N SER A 64 -1.82 18.09 -5.41
CA SER A 64 -1.91 18.75 -6.71
C SER A 64 -2.71 17.96 -7.76
N ALA A 65 -3.18 16.77 -7.41
CA ALA A 65 -3.95 15.88 -8.28
C ALA A 65 -5.46 16.13 -8.21
#